data_AF-A0A2E8ME63-F1
#
_entry.id   AF-A0A2E8ME63-F1
#
_cell.length_a   1.000
_cell.length_b   1.000
_cell.length_c   1.000
_cell.angle_alpha   90.00
_cell.angle_beta   90.00
_cell.angle_gamma   90.00
#
_symmetry.space_group_name_H-M   'P 1'
#
loop_
_entity.id
_entity.type
_entity.pdbx_description
1 polymer ?
#
loop_
_entity_poly.entity_id
_entity_poly.type
_entity_poly.pdbx_seq_one_letter_code
_entity_poly.pdbx_strand_id
1 'polypeptide(L)' 'RRDGIEFLDLAGRVPMRTHVTEYPLAQANQALDDLRHGRFQGAGVLTVG' A
#
# COMPACT_ATOMS: atom_id res chain seq x y z
N ARG A 1 7.25 17.66 9.20
CA ARG A 1 7.23 17.54 7.70
C ARG A 1 8.60 17.18 7.12
N ARG A 2 9.74 17.51 7.76
CA ARG A 2 11.09 17.17 7.26
C ARG A 2 11.46 15.69 7.51
N ASP A 3 11.06 15.18 8.66
CA ASP A 3 11.39 13.80 9.12
C ASP A 3 10.91 12.70 8.15
N GLY A 4 9.76 12.90 7.50
CA GLY A 4 9.23 11.93 6.54
C GLY A 4 10.06 11.81 5.26
N ILE A 5 10.71 12.89 4.81
CA ILE A 5 11.53 12.88 3.60
C ILE A 5 12.88 12.20 3.88
N GLU A 6 13.51 12.54 5.00
CA GLU A 6 14.77 11.93 5.43
C GLU A 6 14.60 10.43 5.71
N PHE A 7 13.47 10.02 6.28
CA PHE A 7 13.13 8.61 6.48
C PHE A 7 12.94 7.85 5.15
N LEU A 8 12.30 8.46 4.15
CA LEU A 8 12.10 7.84 2.83
C LEU A 8 13.42 7.74 2.03
N ASP A 9 14.32 8.72 2.16
CA ASP A 9 15.66 8.67 1.54
C ASP A 9 16.51 7.54 2.13
N LEU A 10 16.36 7.27 3.43
CA LEU A 10 16.97 6.11 4.08
C LEU A 10 16.28 4.80 3.65
N ALA A 11 14.95 4.79 3.55
CA ALA A 11 14.16 3.61 3.22
C ALA A 11 14.52 3.03 1.84
N GLY A 12 14.88 3.86 0.85
CA GLY A 12 15.33 3.41 -0.46
C GLY A 12 16.66 2.65 -0.47
N ARG A 13 17.44 2.73 0.62
CA ARG A 13 18.76 2.06 0.74
C ARG A 13 18.63 0.61 1.23
N VAL A 14 17.48 0.25 1.81
CA VAL A 14 17.17 -1.12 2.25
C VAL A 14 16.09 -1.67 1.31
N PRO A 15 16.33 -2.76 0.57
CA PRO A 15 15.35 -3.31 -0.35
C PRO A 15 14.22 -4.01 0.41
N MET A 16 13.28 -3.21 0.95
CA MET A 16 12.05 -3.70 1.55
C MET A 16 11.11 -4.18 0.45
N ARG A 17 10.82 -5.48 0.42
CA ARG A 17 9.77 -6.04 -0.43
C ARG A 17 8.46 -6.05 0.34
N THR A 18 7.56 -5.12 0.02
CA THR A 18 6.19 -5.15 0.52
C THR A 18 5.32 -6.03 -0.39
N HIS A 19 4.39 -6.79 0.21
CA HIS A 19 3.32 -7.42 -0.55
C HIS A 19 2.22 -6.38 -0.75
N VAL A 20 1.90 -6.09 -2.01
CA VAL A 20 0.92 -5.09 -2.40
C VAL A 20 -0.14 -5.76 -3.25
N THR A 21 -1.40 -5.53 -2.89
CA THR A 21 -2.56 -5.86 -3.72
C THR A 21 -3.14 -4.55 -4.23
N GLU A 22 -3.15 -4.37 -5.55
CA GLU A 22 -3.66 -3.16 -6.19
C GLU A 22 -5.13 -3.30 -6.53
N TYR A 23 -5.89 -2.24 -6.27
CA TYR A 23 -7.29 -2.14 -6.64
C TYR A 23 -7.49 -0.83 -7.40
N PRO A 24 -8.15 -0.83 -8.58
CA PRO A 24 -8.60 0.41 -9.20
C PRO A 24 -9.46 1.20 -8.20
N LEU A 25 -9.36 2.53 -8.19
CA LEU A 25 -10.16 3.37 -7.30
C LEU A 25 -11.67 3.06 -7.39
N ALA A 26 -12.16 2.74 -8.59
CA ALA A 26 -13.55 2.32 -8.82
C ALA A 26 -13.97 1.06 -8.03
N GLN A 27 -13.02 0.25 -7.58
CA GLN A 27 -13.23 -0.98 -6.80
C GLN A 27 -12.87 -0.81 -5.32
N ALA A 28 -12.84 0.42 -4.80
CA ALA A 28 -12.50 0.68 -3.39
C ALA A 28 -13.35 -0.13 -2.39
N ASN A 29 -14.64 -0.35 -2.68
CA ASN A 29 -15.50 -1.17 -1.84
C ASN A 29 -15.04 -2.64 -1.78
N GLN A 30 -14.53 -3.19 -2.88
CA GLN A 30 -13.98 -4.54 -2.90
C GLN A 30 -12.68 -4.61 -2.09
N ALA A 31 -11.81 -3.60 -2.19
CA ALA A 31 -10.60 -3.52 -1.36
C ALA A 31 -10.92 -3.55 0.15
N LEU A 32 -11.98 -2.83 0.56
CA LEU A 32 -12.44 -2.82 1.96
C LEU A 32 -13.03 -4.18 2.38
N ASP A 33 -13.78 -4.84 1.50
CA ASP A 33 -14.32 -6.16 1.80
C ASP A 33 -13.22 -7.22 1.91
N ASP A 34 -12.21 -7.15 1.03
CA ASP A 34 -11.03 -8.01 1.06
C ASP A 34 -10.23 -7.80 2.35
N LEU A 35 -10.06 -6.55 2.78
CA LEU A 35 -9.41 -6.20 4.05
C LEU A 35 -10.18 -6.79 5.25
N ARG A 36 -11.51 -6.62 5.28
CA ARG A 36 -12.36 -7.11 6.38
C ARG A 36 -12.29 -8.63 6.53
N HIS A 37 -12.20 -9.34 5.41
CA HIS A 37 -12.15 -10.80 5.39
C HIS A 37 -10.72 -11.35 5.41
N GLY A 38 -9.68 -10.51 5.50
CA GLY A 38 -8.29 -10.94 5.53
C GLY A 38 -7.82 -11.64 4.24
N ARG A 39 -8.35 -11.22 3.08
CA ARG A 39 -8.09 -11.87 1.78
C ARG A 39 -6.73 -11.52 1.16
N PHE A 40 -5.99 -10.59 1.74
CA PHE A 40 -4.61 -10.30 1.37
C PHE A 40 -3.75 -10.07 2.62
N GLN A 41 -2.44 -10.21 2.45
CA GLN A 41 -1.43 -9.88 3.46
C GLN A 41 -0.64 -8.67 2.99
N GLY A 42 -0.30 -7.74 3.89
CA GLY A 42 0.41 -6.52 3.53
C GLY A 42 -0.55 -5.36 3.23
N ALA A 43 -0.34 -4.66 2.12
CA ALA A 43 -1.04 -3.42 1.82
C ALA A 43 -2.02 -3.56 0.65
N GLY A 44 -3.23 -3.05 0.83
CA GLY A 44 -4.17 -2.77 -0.26
C GLY A 44 -3.96 -1.34 -0.75
N VAL A 45 -3.65 -1.15 -2.03
CA VAL A 45 -3.36 0.17 -2.62
C VAL A 45 -4.41 0.51 -3.67
N LEU A 46 -5.02 1.70 -3.54
CA LEU A 46 -5.92 2.21 -4.56
C LEU A 46 -5.12 2.91 -5.66
N THR A 47 -5.28 2.46 -6.89
CA THR A 47 -4.67 3.06 -8.07
C THR A 47 -5.64 4.05 -8.70
N VAL A 48 -5.14 5.27 -8.95
CA VAL A 48 -5.86 6.32 -9.66
C VAL A 48 -5.29 6.37 -11.06
N GLY A 49 -6.03 5.81 -12.02
CA GLY A 49 -5.78 5.91 -13.45
C GLY A 49 -6.82 6.78 -14.12
#